data_AF-A0A2V5RRY5-F1
#
_entry.id   AF-A0A2V5RRY5-F1
#
_cell.length_a   1.000
_cell.length_b   1.000
_cell.length_c   1.000
_cell.angle_alpha   90.00
_cell.angle_beta   90.00
_cell.angle_gamma   90.00
#
_symmetry.space_group_name_H-M   'P 1'
#
loop_
_entity.id
_entity.type
_entity.pdbx_description
1 polymer ?
#
loop_
_entity_poly.entity_id
_entity_poly.type
_entity_poly.pdbx_seq_one_letter_code
_entity_poly.pdbx_strand_id
1 'polypeptide(L)'
;MKKILATLLIFSSIGLGVIAFAVGGSPRPNASADAFNHGPDVDKSSAIVQLKGDPLSINAATKPVHGKKIDFNGNTVRSYRAQLAAGRNEFKRWLRANAPRAKVTSEYDISLNAVAVQLNGTPLETIAAAPMVERAEYNAVYYPNLSQSYQIINATDAWNAAGGRSVAGAGIKIGDIDSGIDETHPFFDPTGFSYPPGFPKCDAADSNSHHQDQDCKYVSPKVIVAKVFYNKAGQQGLDAQAVEGHGTHTAGIAAGVTGKTAVVNGVSI
;
A
#
# COMPACT_ATOMS: atom_id res chain seq x y z
N MET A 1 39.59 40.59 -61.00
CA MET A 1 38.97 39.49 -60.24
C MET A 1 38.73 39.94 -58.80
N LYS A 2 37.53 40.41 -58.47
CA LYS A 2 37.07 40.74 -57.11
C LYS A 2 35.61 40.31 -57.04
N LYS A 3 35.30 39.33 -56.19
CA LYS A 3 33.95 38.80 -55.98
C LYS A 3 33.18 39.77 -55.08
N ILE A 4 32.02 40.22 -55.55
CA ILE A 4 31.08 41.09 -54.83
C ILE A 4 30.15 40.20 -54.00
N LEU A 5 30.09 40.46 -52.69
CA LEU A 5 29.12 39.88 -51.76
C LEU A 5 27.72 40.44 -52.05
N ALA A 6 26.73 39.56 -52.19
CA ALA A 6 25.32 39.92 -52.10
C ALA A 6 24.80 39.52 -50.71
N THR A 7 24.45 40.53 -49.94
CA THR A 7 23.77 40.44 -48.64
C THR A 7 22.29 40.19 -48.89
N LEU A 8 21.71 39.15 -48.28
CA LEU A 8 20.26 39.00 -48.15
C LEU A 8 19.90 39.06 -46.65
N LEU A 9 19.20 40.13 -46.29
CA LEU A 9 18.53 40.34 -45.01
C LEU A 9 17.14 39.69 -45.08
N ILE A 10 16.83 38.79 -44.16
CA ILE A 10 15.44 38.51 -43.77
C ILE A 10 15.35 38.46 -42.24
N PHE A 11 14.45 39.29 -41.72
CA PHE A 11 14.07 39.49 -40.33
C PHE A 11 13.61 38.18 -39.65
N SER A 12 13.99 37.99 -38.38
CA SER A 12 13.04 37.43 -37.41
C SER A 12 13.30 37.98 -36.01
N SER A 13 12.19 38.14 -35.30
CA SER A 13 11.90 38.96 -34.13
C SER A 13 12.60 38.55 -32.83
N ILE A 14 12.87 39.57 -32.02
CA ILE A 14 13.29 39.52 -30.62
C ILE A 14 12.24 38.77 -29.78
N GLY A 15 12.68 37.79 -29.00
CA GLY A 15 11.94 37.21 -27.88
C GLY A 15 12.86 37.14 -26.67
N LEU A 16 12.54 37.93 -25.63
CA LEU A 16 13.25 38.01 -24.36
C LEU A 16 13.47 36.62 -23.75
N GLY A 17 14.74 36.26 -23.51
CA GLY A 17 15.09 35.13 -22.66
C GLY A 17 14.93 35.53 -21.19
N VAL A 18 13.84 35.05 -20.56
CA VAL A 18 13.69 35.08 -19.11
C VAL A 18 14.65 34.04 -18.54
N ILE A 19 15.70 34.49 -17.84
CA ILE A 19 16.58 33.63 -17.06
C ILE A 19 15.79 33.20 -15.81
N ALA A 20 15.16 32.03 -15.87
CA ALA A 20 14.58 31.40 -14.70
C ALA A 20 15.72 30.79 -13.85
N PHE A 21 15.94 31.36 -12.68
CA PHE A 21 16.76 30.74 -11.64
C PHE A 21 16.08 29.42 -11.22
N ALA A 22 16.63 28.29 -11.67
CA ALA A 22 16.23 26.98 -11.18
C ALA A 22 16.68 26.86 -9.72
N VAL A 23 15.71 26.98 -8.81
CA VAL A 23 15.87 26.54 -7.42
C VAL A 23 16.09 25.02 -7.47
N GLY A 24 17.30 24.59 -7.10
CA GLY A 24 17.68 23.18 -7.04
C GLY A 24 16.87 22.43 -6.00
N GLY A 25 15.71 21.92 -6.41
CA GLY A 25 15.12 20.72 -5.81
C GLY A 25 15.57 19.54 -6.66
N SER A 26 16.28 18.59 -6.06
CA SER A 26 16.53 17.30 -6.70
C SER A 26 15.18 16.74 -7.18
N PRO A 27 15.01 16.38 -8.47
CA PRO A 27 13.77 15.78 -8.92
C PRO A 27 13.51 14.53 -8.08
N ARG A 28 12.33 14.47 -7.42
CA ARG A 28 11.89 13.26 -6.75
C ARG A 28 11.89 12.14 -7.79
N PRO A 29 12.50 10.97 -7.52
CA PRO A 29 12.48 9.86 -8.45
C PRO A 29 11.03 9.52 -8.83
N ASN A 30 10.76 9.37 -10.13
CA ASN A 30 9.46 8.94 -10.60
C ASN A 30 9.32 7.45 -10.27
N ALA A 31 8.44 7.11 -9.32
CA ALA A 31 8.19 5.73 -8.90
C ALA A 31 7.57 4.85 -10.01
N SER A 32 7.17 5.46 -11.14
CA SER A 32 6.70 4.77 -12.33
C SER A 32 7.75 4.65 -13.44
N ALA A 33 9.01 5.01 -13.18
CA ALA A 33 10.10 4.84 -14.14
C ALA A 33 10.76 3.46 -13.97
N ASP A 34 11.07 2.80 -15.09
CA ASP A 34 11.82 1.54 -15.16
C ASP A 34 13.19 1.59 -14.47
N ALA A 35 13.68 2.80 -14.17
CA ALA A 35 14.90 3.07 -13.43
C ALA A 35 14.60 3.45 -11.97
N PHE A 36 14.07 2.50 -11.19
CA PHE A 36 14.03 2.65 -9.73
C PHE A 36 15.43 2.37 -9.16
N ASN A 37 16.01 3.33 -8.44
CA ASN A 37 17.26 3.10 -7.71
C ASN A 37 16.97 2.18 -6.53
N HIS A 38 17.42 0.93 -6.65
CA HIS A 38 17.26 -0.08 -5.61
C HIS A 38 17.91 0.40 -4.31
N GLY A 39 17.08 0.64 -3.29
CA GLY A 39 17.56 0.88 -1.94
C GLY A 39 17.94 -0.44 -1.25
N PRO A 40 18.26 -0.41 0.04
CA PRO A 40 18.47 -1.64 0.80
C PRO A 40 17.16 -2.42 0.95
N ASP A 41 17.20 -3.73 0.70
CA ASP A 41 16.06 -4.66 0.86
C ASP A 41 15.55 -4.81 2.30
N VAL A 42 16.23 -4.18 3.26
CA VAL A 42 15.96 -4.32 4.68
C VAL A 42 16.11 -2.96 5.38
N ASP A 43 15.05 -2.52 6.06
CA ASP A 43 15.11 -1.40 7.00
C ASP A 43 15.60 -1.91 8.37
N LYS A 44 16.85 -1.58 8.70
CA LYS A 44 17.46 -1.91 10.01
C LYS A 44 17.12 -0.93 11.12
N SER A 45 16.35 0.12 10.84
CA SER A 45 15.93 1.09 11.85
C SER A 45 14.76 0.58 12.69
N SER A 46 13.96 -0.32 12.13
CA SER A 46 12.74 -0.85 12.73
C SER A 46 12.67 -2.38 12.62
N ALA A 47 11.88 -2.99 13.50
CA ALA A 47 11.71 -4.44 13.55
C ALA A 47 10.28 -4.82 13.91
N ILE A 48 9.84 -5.98 13.41
CA ILE A 48 8.66 -6.68 13.91
C ILE A 48 9.12 -7.70 14.93
N VAL A 49 8.54 -7.62 16.13
CA VAL A 49 8.82 -8.53 17.24
C VAL A 49 7.57 -9.34 17.52
N GLN A 50 7.58 -10.60 17.10
CA GLN A 50 6.54 -11.57 17.41
C GLN A 50 6.71 -12.06 18.85
N LEU A 51 5.64 -11.97 19.62
CA LEU A 51 5.59 -12.46 20.99
C LEU A 51 5.00 -13.86 21.04
N LYS A 52 5.35 -14.59 22.10
CA LYS A 52 4.80 -15.91 22.38
C LYS A 52 3.28 -15.86 22.55
N GLY A 53 2.61 -16.89 22.04
CA GLY A 53 1.17 -17.07 22.10
C GLY A 53 0.47 -16.72 20.79
N ASP A 54 -0.58 -17.48 20.49
CA ASP A 54 -1.34 -17.35 19.25
C ASP A 54 -2.06 -15.99 19.15
N PRO A 55 -2.12 -15.38 17.96
CA PRO A 55 -3.02 -14.25 17.72
C PRO A 55 -4.49 -14.68 17.71
N LEU A 56 -5.40 -13.71 17.82
CA LEU A 56 -6.85 -13.96 17.91
C LEU A 56 -7.41 -14.80 16.77
N SER A 57 -6.86 -14.62 15.56
CA SER A 57 -7.34 -15.28 14.34
C SER A 57 -7.12 -16.78 14.32
N ILE A 58 -6.13 -17.30 15.05
CA ILE A 58 -5.79 -18.73 15.04
C ILE A 58 -5.92 -19.40 16.41
N ASN A 59 -5.93 -18.62 17.50
CA ASN A 59 -6.13 -19.15 18.83
C ASN A 59 -7.43 -19.96 18.90
N ALA A 60 -7.37 -21.16 19.48
CA ALA A 60 -8.48 -22.10 19.48
C ALA A 60 -9.77 -21.54 20.13
N ALA A 61 -9.66 -20.63 21.10
CA ALA A 61 -10.80 -20.05 21.81
C ALA A 61 -11.42 -18.83 21.09
N THR A 62 -10.69 -18.17 20.19
CA THR A 62 -11.13 -16.92 19.55
C THR A 62 -11.20 -16.98 18.04
N LYS A 63 -10.60 -17.99 17.40
CA LYS A 63 -10.64 -18.15 15.95
C LYS A 63 -12.10 -18.23 15.47
N PRO A 64 -12.48 -17.47 14.45
CA PRO A 64 -13.86 -17.51 13.95
C PRO A 64 -14.12 -18.81 13.21
N VAL A 65 -15.37 -19.26 13.22
CA VAL A 65 -15.83 -20.31 12.30
C VAL A 65 -15.63 -19.83 10.86
N HIS A 66 -15.38 -20.76 9.94
CA HIS A 66 -15.25 -20.46 8.51
C HIS A 66 -16.40 -19.56 8.00
N GLY A 67 -16.05 -18.49 7.28
CA GLY A 67 -17.01 -17.51 6.77
C GLY A 67 -17.55 -16.50 7.79
N LYS A 68 -17.10 -16.53 9.06
CA LYS A 68 -17.46 -15.56 10.09
C LYS A 68 -16.27 -14.66 10.45
N LYS A 69 -16.58 -13.51 11.08
CA LYS A 69 -15.59 -12.59 11.65
C LYS A 69 -15.36 -12.89 13.12
N ILE A 70 -14.21 -12.48 13.64
CA ILE A 70 -13.95 -12.47 15.09
C ILE A 70 -14.99 -11.57 15.77
N ASP A 71 -15.65 -12.09 16.81
CA ASP A 71 -16.57 -11.32 17.62
C ASP A 71 -15.83 -10.56 18.72
N PHE A 72 -15.45 -9.32 18.43
CA PHE A 72 -14.78 -8.44 19.41
C PHE A 72 -15.65 -8.07 20.61
N ASN A 73 -16.96 -8.30 20.55
CA ASN A 73 -17.90 -8.09 21.65
C ASN A 73 -18.12 -9.37 22.49
N GLY A 74 -17.49 -10.49 22.13
CA GLY A 74 -17.53 -11.72 22.90
C GLY A 74 -16.67 -11.63 24.16
N ASN A 75 -17.17 -12.19 25.28
CA ASN A 75 -16.43 -12.26 26.54
C ASN A 75 -15.08 -12.99 26.37
N THR A 76 -15.07 -14.10 25.63
CA THR A 76 -13.86 -14.89 25.35
C THR A 76 -12.81 -14.07 24.60
N VAL A 77 -13.21 -13.36 23.54
CA VAL A 77 -12.31 -12.52 22.74
C VAL A 77 -11.77 -11.37 23.59
N ARG A 78 -12.60 -10.67 24.35
CA ARG A 78 -12.14 -9.61 25.26
C ARG A 78 -11.15 -10.12 26.30
N SER A 79 -11.45 -11.25 26.93
CA SER A 79 -10.59 -11.87 27.94
C SER A 79 -9.23 -12.24 27.35
N TYR A 80 -9.21 -12.90 26.19
CA TYR A 80 -7.97 -13.31 25.54
C TYR A 80 -7.14 -12.10 25.07
N ARG A 81 -7.80 -11.05 24.52
CA ARG A 81 -7.11 -9.79 24.18
C ARG A 81 -6.45 -9.14 25.39
N ALA A 82 -7.09 -9.18 26.56
CA ALA A 82 -6.51 -8.66 27.79
C ALA A 82 -5.26 -9.47 28.20
N GLN A 83 -5.26 -10.79 28.01
CA GLN A 83 -4.08 -11.63 28.23
C GLN A 83 -2.93 -11.27 27.28
N LEU A 84 -3.19 -11.14 25.97
CA LEU A 84 -2.18 -10.71 25.00
C LEU A 84 -1.64 -9.31 25.32
N ALA A 85 -2.51 -8.39 25.76
CA ALA A 85 -2.10 -7.06 26.20
C ALA A 85 -1.20 -7.09 27.44
N ALA A 86 -1.45 -7.99 28.39
CA ALA A 86 -0.57 -8.19 29.54
C ALA A 86 0.83 -8.64 29.13
N GLY A 87 0.94 -9.58 28.17
CA GLY A 87 2.21 -10.02 27.59
C GLY A 87 2.96 -8.90 26.87
N ARG A 88 2.26 -8.07 26.08
CA ARG A 88 2.86 -6.87 25.47
C ARG A 88 3.34 -5.87 26.51
N ASN A 89 2.59 -5.67 27.58
CA ASN A 89 3.00 -4.77 28.67
C ASN A 89 4.22 -5.29 29.44
N GLU A 90 4.35 -6.61 29.58
CA GLU A 90 5.56 -7.23 30.12
C GLU A 90 6.76 -7.00 29.22
N PHE A 91 6.62 -7.24 27.92
CA PHE A 91 7.67 -6.94 26.95
C PHE A 91 8.09 -5.46 26.98
N LYS A 92 7.14 -4.52 27.07
CA LYS A 92 7.44 -3.08 27.22
C LYS A 92 8.20 -2.76 28.50
N ARG A 93 7.87 -3.41 29.63
CA ARG A 93 8.63 -3.24 30.89
C ARG A 93 10.06 -3.77 30.71
N TRP A 94 10.21 -4.93 30.07
CA TRP A 94 11.51 -5.50 29.76
C TRP A 94 12.34 -4.59 28.86
N LEU A 95 11.75 -4.00 27.81
CA LEU A 95 12.42 -3.03 26.93
C LEU A 95 12.95 -1.82 27.71
N ARG A 96 12.17 -1.26 28.64
CA ARG A 96 12.62 -0.11 29.45
C ARG A 96 13.86 -0.42 30.27
N ALA A 97 14.01 -1.66 30.73
CA ALA A 97 15.15 -2.10 31.53
C ALA A 97 16.38 -2.49 30.67
N ASN A 98 16.17 -3.12 29.51
CA ASN A 98 17.25 -3.77 28.75
C ASN A 98 17.57 -3.09 27.41
N ALA A 99 16.64 -2.32 26.87
CA ALA A 99 16.73 -1.64 25.57
C ALA A 99 16.05 -0.26 25.63
N PRO A 100 16.46 0.66 26.53
CA PRO A 100 15.71 1.89 26.84
C PRO A 100 15.59 2.86 25.65
N ARG A 101 16.42 2.71 24.62
CA ARG A 101 16.33 3.48 23.38
C ARG A 101 15.26 2.96 22.43
N ALA A 102 14.95 1.66 22.46
CA ALA A 102 13.95 1.05 21.60
C ALA A 102 12.54 1.52 21.99
N LYS A 103 11.70 1.79 20.99
CA LYS A 103 10.34 2.31 21.19
C LYS A 103 9.33 1.47 20.44
N VAL A 104 8.33 0.95 21.16
CA VAL A 104 7.17 0.33 20.52
C VAL A 104 6.37 1.40 19.79
N THR A 105 6.12 1.19 18.50
CA THR A 105 5.39 2.11 17.62
C THR A 105 3.99 1.60 17.25
N SER A 106 3.79 0.28 17.28
CA SER A 106 2.49 -0.36 17.01
C SER A 106 2.37 -1.68 17.78
N GLU A 107 1.13 -2.12 17.99
CA GLU A 107 0.80 -3.40 18.62
C GLU A 107 -0.19 -4.16 17.74
N TYR A 108 -0.02 -5.48 17.68
CA TYR A 108 -0.84 -6.37 16.88
C TYR A 108 -1.32 -7.53 17.75
N ASP A 109 -2.61 -7.88 17.65
CA ASP A 109 -3.21 -9.03 18.33
C ASP A 109 -4.12 -9.87 17.43
N ILE A 110 -4.46 -9.41 16.21
CA ILE A 110 -5.47 -10.06 15.36
C ILE A 110 -4.87 -11.16 14.48
N SER A 111 -4.03 -10.79 13.52
CA SER A 111 -3.37 -11.70 12.57
C SER A 111 -2.00 -12.16 13.06
N LEU A 112 -1.37 -11.35 13.92
CA LEU A 112 -0.07 -11.58 14.51
C LEU A 112 -0.09 -11.06 15.94
N ASN A 113 0.48 -11.82 16.88
CA ASN A 113 0.71 -11.36 18.24
C ASN A 113 2.11 -10.74 18.30
N ALA A 114 2.20 -9.44 18.05
CA ALA A 114 3.47 -8.78 17.83
C ALA A 114 3.44 -7.31 18.23
N VAL A 115 4.62 -6.71 18.23
CA VAL A 115 4.81 -5.26 18.30
C VAL A 115 5.77 -4.81 17.21
N ALA A 116 5.51 -3.64 16.63
CA ALA A 116 6.51 -2.94 15.83
C ALA A 116 7.39 -2.12 16.76
N VAL A 117 8.70 -2.17 16.56
CA VAL A 117 9.69 -1.49 17.40
C VAL A 117 10.62 -0.65 16.53
N GLN A 118 10.74 0.64 16.85
CA GLN A 118 11.86 1.45 16.39
C GLN A 118 13.07 1.13 17.27
N LEU A 119 14.16 0.67 16.66
CA LEU A 119 15.33 0.17 17.39
C LEU A 119 16.16 1.31 18.00
N ASN A 120 16.24 2.47 17.34
CA ASN A 120 17.04 3.64 17.78
C ASN A 120 18.48 3.27 18.18
N GLY A 121 19.12 2.42 17.39
CA GLY A 121 20.47 1.91 17.62
C GLY A 121 20.57 0.79 18.66
N THR A 122 19.45 0.26 19.16
CA THR A 122 19.41 -1.00 19.91
C THR A 122 19.64 -2.16 18.93
N PRO A 123 20.60 -3.06 19.17
CA PRO A 123 20.79 -4.22 18.33
C PRO A 123 19.57 -5.16 18.38
N LEU A 124 19.20 -5.76 17.24
CA LEU A 124 18.02 -6.63 17.15
C LEU A 124 18.15 -7.86 18.06
N GLU A 125 19.37 -8.40 18.18
CA GLU A 125 19.70 -9.53 19.04
C GLU A 125 19.40 -9.28 20.51
N THR A 126 19.53 -8.03 20.98
CA THR A 126 19.13 -7.66 22.34
C THR A 126 17.64 -7.90 22.52
N ILE A 127 16.81 -7.46 21.56
CA ILE A 127 15.36 -7.64 21.62
C ILE A 127 14.97 -9.11 21.44
N ALA A 128 15.62 -9.82 20.52
CA ALA A 128 15.37 -11.24 20.26
C ALA A 128 15.63 -12.12 21.49
N ALA A 129 16.52 -11.72 22.40
CA ALA A 129 16.83 -12.44 23.63
C ALA A 129 15.78 -12.28 24.74
N ALA A 130 14.78 -11.41 24.57
CA ALA A 130 13.75 -11.20 25.58
C ALA A 130 12.90 -12.48 25.77
N PRO A 131 12.63 -12.94 27.02
CA PRO A 131 11.96 -14.23 27.25
C PRO A 131 10.57 -14.37 26.61
N MET A 132 9.89 -13.25 26.38
CA MET A 132 8.53 -13.19 25.84
C MET A 132 8.49 -13.18 24.30
N VAL A 133 9.65 -13.05 23.66
CA VAL A 133 9.80 -12.98 22.21
C VAL A 133 9.87 -14.40 21.64
N GLU A 134 9.08 -14.63 20.60
CA GLU A 134 9.15 -15.83 19.77
C GLU A 134 10.15 -15.61 18.63
N ARG A 135 10.08 -14.44 17.99
CA ARG A 135 10.93 -14.07 16.85
C ARG A 135 11.02 -12.55 16.71
N ALA A 136 12.17 -12.05 16.28
CA ALA A 136 12.35 -10.65 15.93
C ALA A 136 13.07 -10.53 14.59
N GLU A 137 12.51 -9.75 13.67
CA GLU A 137 13.05 -9.58 12.31
C GLU A 137 13.03 -8.10 11.92
N TYR A 138 14.02 -7.70 11.12
CA TYR A 138 14.00 -6.39 10.46
C TYR A 138 12.89 -6.34 9.41
N ASN A 139 12.45 -5.13 9.06
CA ASN A 139 11.46 -4.96 8.00
C ASN A 139 12.08 -5.18 6.62
N ALA A 140 11.45 -6.03 5.81
CA ALA A 140 11.79 -6.14 4.40
C ALA A 140 11.22 -4.93 3.62
N VAL A 141 11.99 -4.45 2.64
CA VAL A 141 11.59 -3.39 1.72
C VAL A 141 11.44 -4.02 0.34
N TYR A 142 10.27 -3.87 -0.28
CA TYR A 142 9.98 -4.39 -1.60
C TYR A 142 9.98 -3.26 -2.63
N TYR A 143 10.38 -3.59 -3.86
CA TYR A 143 10.43 -2.65 -4.98
C TYR A 143 9.63 -3.18 -6.18
N PRO A 144 9.04 -2.28 -6.99
CA PRO A 144 8.29 -2.67 -8.19
C PRO A 144 9.22 -3.27 -9.24
N ASN A 145 8.95 -4.51 -9.68
CA ASN A 145 9.88 -5.26 -10.54
C ASN A 145 9.30 -5.78 -11.87
N LEU A 146 8.05 -5.49 -12.25
CA LEU A 146 7.48 -6.08 -13.46
C LEU A 146 6.47 -5.20 -14.20
N SER A 147 6.62 -5.13 -15.52
CA SER A 147 5.72 -4.40 -16.44
C SER A 147 4.77 -5.30 -17.26
N GLN A 148 5.08 -6.60 -17.48
CA GLN A 148 4.19 -7.53 -18.21
C GLN A 148 4.33 -8.99 -17.72
N SER A 149 3.21 -9.65 -17.35
CA SER A 149 3.21 -11.02 -16.78
C SER A 149 2.22 -12.01 -17.40
N TYR A 150 1.07 -11.55 -17.92
CA TYR A 150 -0.05 -12.44 -18.25
C TYR A 150 0.23 -13.45 -19.37
N GLN A 151 1.15 -13.12 -20.29
CA GLN A 151 1.55 -14.00 -21.40
C GLN A 151 2.39 -15.19 -20.94
N ILE A 152 3.07 -15.05 -19.78
CA ILE A 152 4.01 -16.05 -19.26
C ILE A 152 3.27 -17.08 -18.38
N ILE A 153 2.16 -16.69 -17.75
CA ILE A 153 1.40 -17.51 -16.79
C ILE A 153 0.22 -18.28 -17.41
N ASN A 154 0.13 -18.33 -18.74
CA ASN A 154 -0.99 -18.93 -19.47
C ASN A 154 -2.39 -18.41 -19.05
N ALA A 155 -2.49 -17.10 -18.80
CA ALA A 155 -3.74 -16.48 -18.32
C ALA A 155 -4.90 -16.64 -19.32
N THR A 156 -4.61 -16.70 -20.62
CA THR A 156 -5.59 -16.85 -21.69
C THR A 156 -6.43 -18.12 -21.53
N ASP A 157 -5.80 -19.27 -21.32
CA ASP A 157 -6.51 -20.53 -21.14
C ASP A 157 -7.34 -20.53 -19.85
N ALA A 158 -6.80 -19.95 -18.77
CA ALA A 158 -7.52 -19.82 -17.51
C ALA A 158 -8.79 -18.95 -17.66
N TRP A 159 -8.71 -17.85 -18.41
CA TRP A 159 -9.87 -17.01 -18.70
C TRP A 159 -10.90 -17.72 -19.57
N ASN A 160 -10.46 -18.47 -20.59
CA ASN A 160 -11.35 -19.26 -21.44
C ASN A 160 -12.11 -20.31 -20.61
N ALA A 161 -11.41 -21.01 -19.71
CA ALA A 161 -12.03 -21.97 -18.79
C ALA A 161 -13.04 -21.32 -17.84
N ALA A 162 -12.86 -20.03 -17.52
CA ALA A 162 -13.76 -19.24 -16.67
C ALA A 162 -14.93 -18.58 -17.43
N GLY A 163 -15.18 -18.94 -18.69
CA GLY A 163 -16.27 -18.38 -19.50
C GLY A 163 -15.88 -17.13 -20.31
N GLY A 164 -14.59 -16.84 -20.39
CA GLY A 164 -14.03 -15.72 -21.16
C GLY A 164 -13.48 -14.61 -20.26
N ARG A 165 -12.51 -13.85 -20.80
CA ARG A 165 -11.78 -12.81 -20.04
C ARG A 165 -12.69 -11.72 -19.46
N SER A 166 -13.80 -11.38 -20.12
CA SER A 166 -14.72 -10.33 -19.68
C SER A 166 -15.51 -10.69 -18.42
N VAL A 167 -15.67 -11.98 -18.10
CA VAL A 167 -16.44 -12.47 -16.95
C VAL A 167 -15.58 -13.23 -15.93
N ALA A 168 -14.33 -13.55 -16.28
CA ALA A 168 -13.41 -14.25 -15.40
C ALA A 168 -13.21 -13.48 -14.08
N GLY A 169 -13.44 -14.16 -12.96
CA GLY A 169 -13.36 -13.57 -11.62
C GLY A 169 -14.61 -12.81 -11.16
N ALA A 170 -15.71 -12.81 -11.92
CA ALA A 170 -16.97 -12.21 -11.47
C ALA A 170 -17.41 -12.77 -10.10
N GLY A 171 -17.82 -11.88 -9.19
CA GLY A 171 -18.19 -12.23 -7.83
C GLY A 171 -17.02 -12.41 -6.85
N ILE A 172 -15.78 -12.44 -7.32
CA ILE A 172 -14.58 -12.46 -6.49
C ILE A 172 -14.18 -11.02 -6.13
N LYS A 173 -13.78 -10.81 -4.88
CA LYS A 173 -13.25 -9.54 -4.38
C LYS A 173 -11.75 -9.70 -4.18
N ILE A 174 -10.97 -8.78 -4.73
CA ILE A 174 -9.53 -8.73 -4.57
C ILE A 174 -9.22 -7.59 -3.61
N GLY A 175 -8.49 -7.88 -2.54
CA GLY A 175 -7.95 -6.88 -1.63
C GLY A 175 -6.50 -6.62 -2.01
N ASP A 176 -6.19 -5.38 -2.35
CA ASP A 176 -4.84 -4.93 -2.68
C ASP A 176 -4.35 -3.99 -1.57
N ILE A 177 -3.17 -4.29 -1.00
CA ILE A 177 -2.58 -3.52 0.10
C ILE A 177 -1.32 -2.87 -0.46
N ASP A 178 -1.48 -1.63 -0.90
CA ASP A 178 -0.48 -0.94 -1.70
C ASP A 178 -0.51 0.59 -1.43
N SER A 179 0.09 1.39 -2.30
CA SER A 179 0.31 2.85 -2.19
C SER A 179 -0.95 3.70 -2.43
N GLY A 180 -2.14 3.15 -2.26
CA GLY A 180 -3.41 3.79 -2.59
C GLY A 180 -3.90 3.49 -4.01
N ILE A 181 -5.00 4.15 -4.41
CA ILE A 181 -5.70 3.89 -5.67
C ILE A 181 -6.09 5.20 -6.36
N ASP A 182 -5.94 5.24 -7.68
CA ASP A 182 -6.65 6.17 -8.56
C ASP A 182 -7.83 5.41 -9.17
N GLU A 183 -8.99 5.55 -8.54
CA GLU A 183 -10.22 4.88 -8.95
C GLU A 183 -10.78 5.44 -10.26
N THR A 184 -10.29 6.59 -10.72
CA THR A 184 -10.71 7.23 -11.97
C THR A 184 -9.92 6.72 -13.18
N HIS A 185 -8.85 5.95 -12.95
CA HIS A 185 -8.04 5.37 -14.02
C HIS A 185 -8.92 4.48 -14.93
N PRO A 186 -8.73 4.49 -16.27
CA PRO A 186 -9.61 3.78 -17.21
C PRO A 186 -9.80 2.28 -16.95
N PHE A 187 -8.83 1.62 -16.31
CA PHE A 187 -8.92 0.20 -15.92
C PHE A 187 -9.95 -0.06 -14.82
N PHE A 188 -10.38 0.98 -14.12
CA PHE A 188 -11.40 0.91 -13.07
C PHE A 188 -12.73 1.54 -13.49
N ASP A 189 -12.96 1.68 -14.80
CA ASP A 189 -14.24 2.11 -15.37
C ASP A 189 -15.41 1.32 -14.74
N PRO A 190 -16.33 1.99 -14.03
CA PRO A 190 -17.41 1.34 -13.31
C PRO A 190 -18.59 0.95 -14.20
N THR A 191 -18.54 1.20 -15.51
CA THR A 191 -19.64 0.90 -16.42
C THR A 191 -20.04 -0.58 -16.35
N GLY A 192 -21.34 -0.82 -16.10
CA GLY A 192 -21.88 -2.17 -15.96
C GLY A 192 -21.69 -2.82 -14.59
N PHE A 193 -21.04 -2.15 -13.63
CA PHE A 193 -20.90 -2.60 -12.25
C PHE A 193 -21.91 -1.92 -11.33
N SER A 194 -22.32 -2.64 -10.28
CA SER A 194 -23.09 -2.12 -9.16
C SER A 194 -22.39 -2.49 -7.86
N TYR A 195 -22.50 -1.66 -6.82
CA TYR A 195 -21.99 -2.02 -5.51
C TYR A 195 -22.63 -3.33 -5.01
N PRO A 196 -21.82 -4.30 -4.55
CA PRO A 196 -22.35 -5.46 -3.84
C PRO A 196 -23.01 -5.02 -2.53
N PRO A 197 -23.91 -5.84 -1.95
CA PRO A 197 -24.52 -5.53 -0.65
C PRO A 197 -23.49 -5.21 0.43
N GLY A 198 -23.66 -4.09 1.13
CA GLY A 198 -22.78 -3.60 2.19
C GLY A 198 -21.51 -2.89 1.72
N PHE A 199 -21.51 -2.37 0.48
CA PHE A 199 -20.47 -1.50 -0.10
C PHE A 199 -21.09 -0.21 -0.64
N PRO A 200 -20.33 0.87 -0.83
CA PRO A 200 -18.87 1.01 -0.67
C PRO A 200 -18.39 0.91 0.78
N LYS A 201 -17.06 0.81 0.97
CA LYS A 201 -16.42 1.00 2.27
C LYS A 201 -15.25 1.96 2.17
N CYS A 202 -15.15 2.87 3.12
CA CYS A 202 -14.08 3.85 3.17
C CYS A 202 -13.69 4.15 4.61
N ASP A 203 -12.57 4.83 4.80
CA ASP A 203 -12.26 5.40 6.10
C ASP A 203 -13.16 6.59 6.37
N ALA A 204 -13.55 6.79 7.64
CA ALA A 204 -14.43 7.89 8.00
C ALA A 204 -13.82 9.27 7.68
N ALA A 205 -12.49 9.37 7.61
CA ALA A 205 -11.82 10.58 7.14
C ALA A 205 -12.09 10.88 5.65
N ASP A 206 -12.38 9.83 4.88
CA ASP A 206 -12.58 9.87 3.43
C ASP A 206 -14.06 9.92 3.04
N SER A 207 -14.94 10.06 4.03
CA SER A 207 -16.37 10.37 3.86
C SER A 207 -16.58 11.87 3.96
N ASN A 208 -17.37 12.48 3.07
CA ASN A 208 -17.63 13.93 3.17
C ASN A 208 -18.41 14.29 4.45
N SER A 209 -19.23 13.37 4.94
CA SER A 209 -20.00 13.49 6.19
C SER A 209 -19.20 13.14 7.44
N HIS A 210 -17.97 12.64 7.30
CA HIS A 210 -17.19 12.04 8.39
C HIS A 210 -17.88 10.89 9.13
N HIS A 211 -18.82 10.21 8.47
CA HIS A 211 -19.47 9.01 8.96
C HIS A 211 -18.98 7.78 8.22
N GLN A 212 -18.73 6.70 8.96
CA GLN A 212 -18.18 5.47 8.40
C GLN A 212 -19.03 4.96 7.23
N ASP A 213 -18.37 4.66 6.11
CA ASP A 213 -18.95 4.04 4.91
C ASP A 213 -20.13 4.85 4.31
N GLN A 214 -20.17 6.17 4.55
CA GLN A 214 -21.08 7.12 3.92
C GLN A 214 -20.30 7.98 2.93
N ASP A 215 -20.97 8.44 1.86
CA ASP A 215 -20.47 9.46 0.93
C ASP A 215 -18.95 9.41 0.65
N CYS A 216 -18.48 8.19 0.40
CA CYS A 216 -17.09 7.82 0.32
C CYS A 216 -16.38 8.46 -0.88
N LYS A 217 -15.13 8.88 -0.66
CA LYS A 217 -14.15 9.19 -1.70
C LYS A 217 -13.40 7.94 -2.16
N TYR A 218 -12.75 8.05 -3.31
CA TYR A 218 -11.82 7.06 -3.86
C TYR A 218 -12.43 5.67 -4.14
N VAL A 219 -13.77 5.61 -4.26
CA VAL A 219 -14.51 4.39 -4.52
C VAL A 219 -15.42 4.54 -5.73
N SER A 220 -15.68 3.42 -6.38
CA SER A 220 -16.65 3.29 -7.47
C SER A 220 -17.30 1.90 -7.38
N PRO A 221 -18.38 1.62 -8.14
CA PRO A 221 -18.89 0.25 -8.26
C PRO A 221 -17.84 -0.80 -8.67
N LYS A 222 -16.71 -0.37 -9.26
CA LYS A 222 -15.55 -1.21 -9.58
C LYS A 222 -14.52 -1.25 -8.44
N VAL A 223 -14.19 -0.11 -7.83
CA VAL A 223 -13.31 0.01 -6.65
C VAL A 223 -14.18 0.14 -5.40
N ILE A 224 -14.60 -0.99 -4.84
CA ILE A 224 -15.65 -1.01 -3.82
C ILE A 224 -15.16 -0.68 -2.40
N VAL A 225 -13.85 -0.67 -2.17
CA VAL A 225 -13.22 -0.29 -0.90
C VAL A 225 -12.00 0.57 -1.16
N ALA A 226 -11.84 1.66 -0.41
CA ALA A 226 -10.61 2.46 -0.37
C ALA A 226 -10.32 2.86 1.08
N LYS A 227 -9.18 2.42 1.62
CA LYS A 227 -8.77 2.64 3.02
C LYS A 227 -7.27 2.79 3.13
N VAL A 228 -6.81 3.52 4.15
CA VAL A 228 -5.41 3.69 4.51
C VAL A 228 -5.11 2.99 5.85
N PHE A 229 -4.11 2.11 5.84
CA PHE A 229 -3.68 1.37 7.03
C PHE A 229 -2.25 1.74 7.39
N TYR A 230 -2.07 2.94 7.92
CA TYR A 230 -0.77 3.41 8.39
C TYR A 230 -0.89 4.22 9.67
N ASN A 231 -0.05 3.90 10.66
CA ASN A 231 -0.14 4.47 12.01
C ASN A 231 0.17 5.98 12.06
N LYS A 232 0.83 6.54 11.04
CA LYS A 232 1.04 7.99 10.91
C LYS A 232 0.25 8.62 9.77
N ALA A 233 -0.73 7.91 9.20
CA ALA A 233 -1.51 8.41 8.06
C ALA A 233 -2.08 9.81 8.32
N GLY A 234 -2.78 9.98 9.44
CA GLY A 234 -3.35 11.28 9.83
C GLY A 234 -2.32 12.37 10.12
N GLN A 235 -1.10 12.03 10.56
CA GLN A 235 -0.03 13.02 10.79
C GLN A 235 0.62 13.46 9.47
N GLN A 236 0.64 12.58 8.48
CA GLN A 236 1.24 12.82 7.18
C GLN A 236 0.21 13.27 6.13
N GLY A 237 -1.07 13.39 6.51
CA GLY A 237 -2.15 13.72 5.59
C GLY A 237 -2.35 12.66 4.51
N LEU A 238 -2.04 11.40 4.81
CA LEU A 238 -2.25 10.27 3.90
C LEU A 238 -3.66 9.73 4.08
N ASP A 239 -4.35 9.55 2.96
CA ASP A 239 -5.65 8.89 2.83
C ASP A 239 -5.55 7.72 1.83
N ALA A 240 -6.69 7.20 1.35
CA ALA A 240 -6.70 6.13 0.36
C ALA A 240 -6.32 6.58 -1.07
N GLN A 241 -6.10 7.87 -1.31
CA GLN A 241 -5.66 8.38 -2.61
C GLN A 241 -4.29 7.79 -2.96
N ALA A 242 -4.11 7.45 -4.24
CA ALA A 242 -2.80 7.07 -4.76
C ALA A 242 -1.76 8.17 -4.51
N VAL A 243 -0.74 7.86 -3.69
CA VAL A 243 0.43 8.75 -3.50
C VAL A 243 1.45 8.60 -4.63
N GLU A 244 1.39 7.47 -5.33
CA GLU A 244 2.16 7.11 -6.52
C GLU A 244 1.38 6.09 -7.37
N GLY A 245 1.89 5.75 -8.55
CA GLY A 245 1.21 4.86 -9.48
C GLY A 245 1.22 3.37 -9.14
N HIS A 246 1.96 2.92 -8.11
CA HIS A 246 2.21 1.50 -7.86
C HIS A 246 0.92 0.73 -7.54
N GLY A 247 0.15 1.17 -6.53
CA GLY A 247 -1.12 0.53 -6.17
C GLY A 247 -2.17 0.54 -7.29
N THR A 248 -2.28 1.64 -8.03
CA THR A 248 -3.15 1.69 -9.23
C THR A 248 -2.71 0.68 -10.29
N HIS A 249 -1.40 0.51 -10.46
CA HIS A 249 -0.85 -0.43 -11.43
C HIS A 249 -1.05 -1.90 -11.00
N THR A 250 -0.75 -2.25 -9.74
CA THR A 250 -0.91 -3.62 -9.21
C THR A 250 -2.39 -4.03 -9.15
N ALA A 251 -3.27 -3.14 -8.65
CA ALA A 251 -4.72 -3.35 -8.70
C ALA A 251 -5.23 -3.47 -10.15
N GLY A 252 -4.66 -2.72 -11.08
CA GLY A 252 -4.99 -2.76 -12.51
C GLY A 252 -4.60 -4.10 -13.16
N ILE A 253 -3.42 -4.64 -12.83
CA ILE A 253 -2.99 -5.98 -13.24
C ILE A 253 -3.95 -7.05 -12.73
N ALA A 254 -4.34 -6.96 -11.45
CA ALA A 254 -5.15 -7.97 -10.80
C ALA A 254 -6.62 -7.93 -11.22
N ALA A 255 -7.19 -6.74 -11.41
CA ALA A 255 -8.64 -6.54 -11.48
C ALA A 255 -9.11 -5.55 -12.56
N GLY A 256 -8.23 -5.02 -13.40
CA GLY A 256 -8.59 -4.04 -14.44
C GLY A 256 -9.62 -4.59 -15.44
N VAL A 257 -10.51 -3.72 -15.93
CA VAL A 257 -11.44 -4.08 -17.01
C VAL A 257 -10.69 -4.29 -18.32
N THR A 258 -11.21 -5.15 -19.19
CA THR A 258 -10.60 -5.47 -20.48
C THR A 258 -10.80 -4.36 -21.51
N GLY A 259 -9.96 -4.33 -22.55
CA GLY A 259 -10.16 -3.43 -23.70
C GLY A 259 -9.80 -1.97 -23.42
N LYS A 260 -9.09 -1.72 -22.32
CA LYS A 260 -8.48 -0.44 -21.99
C LYS A 260 -6.97 -0.55 -22.22
N THR A 261 -6.35 0.59 -22.54
CA THR A 261 -4.92 0.72 -22.72
C THR A 261 -4.44 1.72 -21.68
N ALA A 262 -3.38 1.38 -20.95
CA ALA A 262 -2.79 2.34 -20.02
C ALA A 262 -1.86 3.26 -20.82
N VAL A 263 -1.77 4.53 -20.42
CA VAL A 263 -0.83 5.48 -21.05
C VAL A 263 0.09 6.00 -19.98
N VAL A 264 1.38 5.67 -20.08
CA VAL A 264 2.42 6.14 -19.16
C VAL A 264 3.37 7.05 -19.93
N ASN A 265 3.48 8.31 -19.49
CA ASN A 265 4.32 9.34 -20.15
C ASN A 265 4.06 9.48 -21.66
N GLY A 266 2.81 9.34 -22.10
CA GLY A 266 2.41 9.44 -23.50
C GLY A 266 2.62 8.16 -24.33
N VAL A 267 3.12 7.08 -23.72
CA VAL A 267 3.26 5.77 -24.37
C VAL A 267 2.10 4.87 -23.95
N SER A 268 1.41 4.31 -24.94
CA SER A 268 0.38 3.30 -24.73
C SER A 268 1.02 1.94 -24.42
N ILE A 269 0.60 1.30 -23.32
CA ILE A 269 1.05 -0.03 -22.87
C ILE A 269 -0.11 -1.00 -22.69
#